data_AF-A0A956D2P0-F1
#
_entry.id   AF-A0A956D2P0-F1
#
_cell.length_a   1.000
_cell.length_b   1.000
_cell.length_c   1.000
_cell.angle_alpha   90.00
_cell.angle_beta   90.00
_cell.angle_gamma   90.00
#
_symmetry.space_group_name_H-M   'P 1'
#
loop_
_entity.id
_entity.type
_entity.pdbx_description
1 polymer ?
#
loop_
_entity_poly.entity_id
_entity_poly.type
_entity_poly.pdbx_seq_one_letter_code
_entity_poly.pdbx_strand_id
1 'polypeptide(L)'
;GNARELRNVVEAALAMGEAGLDDSGPSVGPPSEDGPLVPYKVARADAIAAFERSYLERLIGDSEGNASEAARRAKMDRPYLLSLLRKHGLR
;
A
#
# COMPACT_ATOMS: atom_id res chain seq x y z
N GLY A 1 14.00 12.48 2.46
CA GLY A 1 14.05 11.31 1.57
C GLY A 1 13.15 10.22 2.11
N ASN A 2 12.73 9.27 1.29
CA ASN A 2 11.57 8.38 1.45
C ASN A 2 10.20 9.06 1.23
N ALA A 3 9.70 9.92 2.11
CA ALA A 3 8.35 10.49 1.93
C ALA A 3 8.24 11.51 0.78
N ARG A 4 9.30 12.28 0.52
CA ARG A 4 9.37 13.21 -0.62
C ARG A 4 9.52 12.48 -1.97
N GLU A 5 10.21 11.35 -1.97
CA GLU A 5 10.40 10.53 -3.18
C GLU A 5 9.10 9.80 -3.56
N LEU A 6 8.31 9.34 -2.59
CA LEU A 6 7.00 8.74 -2.85
C LEU A 6 5.96 9.77 -3.34
N ARG A 7 6.00 11.01 -2.84
CA ARG A 7 5.16 12.11 -3.35
C ARG A 7 5.47 12.43 -4.82
N ASN A 8 6.74 12.48 -5.18
CA ASN A 8 7.15 12.68 -6.57
C ASN A 8 6.70 11.52 -7.49
N VAL A 9 6.66 10.29 -6.99
CA VAL A 9 6.22 9.12 -7.77
C VAL A 9 4.70 9.09 -7.96
N VAL A 10 3.93 9.46 -6.94
CA VAL A 10 2.46 9.58 -7.03
C VAL A 10 2.03 10.78 -7.88
N GLU A 11 2.73 11.92 -7.76
CA GLU A 11 2.50 13.10 -8.61
C GLU A 11 2.90 12.83 -10.07
N ALA A 12 3.97 12.06 -10.33
CA ALA A 12 4.34 11.64 -11.69
C ALA A 12 3.34 10.66 -12.31
N ALA A 13 2.70 9.80 -11.50
CA ALA A 13 1.67 8.86 -11.97
C ALA A 13 0.33 9.56 -12.28
N LEU A 14 -0.02 10.63 -11.56
CA LEU A 14 -1.20 11.46 -11.83
C LEU A 14 -0.98 12.45 -12.98
N ALA A 15 0.27 12.86 -13.25
CA ALA A 15 0.59 13.76 -14.36
C ALA A 15 0.70 13.07 -15.73
N MET A 16 0.99 11.76 -15.79
CA MET A 16 1.01 10.95 -17.02
C MET A 16 -0.36 10.32 -17.32
N GLY A 17 -1.44 11.07 -17.09
CA GLY A 17 -2.80 10.63 -17.40
C GLY A 17 -2.90 10.13 -18.84
N GLU A 18 -2.97 8.80 -18.99
CA GLU A 18 -3.76 8.04 -19.95
C GLU A 18 -3.33 6.56 -19.88
N ALA A 19 -4.08 5.75 -19.13
CA ALA A 19 -4.51 4.40 -19.53
C ALA A 19 -5.12 3.64 -18.33
N GLY A 20 -6.44 3.44 -18.38
CA GLY A 20 -7.11 2.31 -17.72
C GLY A 20 -7.27 2.40 -16.21
N LEU A 21 -8.23 3.21 -15.76
CA LEU A 21 -8.78 3.09 -14.41
C LEU A 21 -9.70 1.86 -14.36
N ASP A 22 -9.14 0.68 -14.09
CA ASP A 22 -9.91 -0.38 -13.44
C ASP A 22 -10.11 0.03 -11.97
N ASP A 23 -11.27 0.61 -11.75
CA ASP A 23 -11.77 1.22 -10.50
C ASP A 23 -12.08 0.16 -9.43
N SER A 24 -11.06 -0.32 -8.72
CA SER A 24 -11.26 -1.14 -7.49
C SER A 24 -10.09 -1.12 -6.49
N GLY A 25 -9.23 -0.09 -6.54
CA GLY A 25 -8.22 0.15 -5.50
C GLY A 25 -8.69 1.18 -4.48
N PRO A 26 -8.40 1.04 -3.17
CA PRO A 26 -8.67 2.12 -2.22
C PRO A 26 -7.90 3.36 -2.65
N SER A 27 -8.64 4.42 -2.99
CA SER A 27 -8.10 5.74 -3.32
C SER A 27 -7.31 6.25 -2.12
N VAL A 28 -5.97 6.21 -2.22
CA VAL A 28 -5.08 6.90 -1.27
C VAL A 28 -5.08 8.38 -1.67
N GLY A 29 -6.21 9.04 -1.49
CA GLY A 29 -6.32 10.49 -1.64
C GLY A 29 -5.54 11.20 -0.53
N PRO A 30 -5.07 12.44 -0.76
CA PRO A 30 -4.51 13.24 0.32
C PRO A 30 -5.54 13.35 1.46
N PRO A 31 -5.12 13.32 2.74
CA PRO A 31 -6.03 13.57 3.84
C PRO A 31 -6.70 14.92 3.59
N SER A 32 -8.03 14.96 3.63
CA SER A 32 -8.81 16.19 3.45
C SER A 32 -8.25 17.28 4.36
N GLU A 33 -7.85 18.41 3.79
CA GLU A 33 -7.24 19.53 4.52
C GLU A 33 -8.21 20.19 5.52
N ASP A 34 -9.49 19.83 5.47
CA ASP A 34 -10.57 20.38 6.28
C ASP A 34 -10.76 19.69 7.65
N GLY A 35 -9.94 18.68 7.99
CA GLY A 35 -10.03 17.94 9.26
C GLY A 35 -9.01 18.39 10.33
N PRO A 36 -9.30 18.19 11.63
CA PRO A 36 -8.32 18.44 12.69
C PRO A 36 -7.08 17.55 12.50
N LEU A 37 -5.90 18.16 12.62
CA LEU A 37 -4.61 17.48 12.55
C LEU A 37 -4.51 16.39 13.63
N VAL A 38 -4.62 15.13 13.19
CA VAL A 38 -4.41 13.97 14.05
C VAL A 38 -2.93 13.86 14.47
N PRO A 39 -2.63 13.32 15.67
CA PRO A 39 -1.26 13.13 16.11
C PRO A 39 -0.43 12.34 15.09
N TYR A 40 0.79 12.80 14.80
CA TYR A 40 1.67 12.20 13.79
C TYR A 40 1.80 10.68 13.89
N LYS A 41 1.88 10.13 15.11
CA LYS A 41 1.98 8.68 15.33
C LYS A 41 0.74 7.93 14.83
N VAL A 42 -0.44 8.49 15.00
CA VAL A 42 -1.72 7.92 14.54
C VAL A 42 -1.80 8.03 13.02
N ALA A 43 -1.63 9.24 12.49
CA ALA A 43 -1.66 9.49 11.05
C ALA A 43 -0.70 8.59 10.26
N ARG A 44 0.54 8.42 10.77
CA ARG A 44 1.54 7.55 10.16
C ARG A 44 1.16 6.08 10.26
N ALA A 45 0.60 5.64 11.39
CA ALA A 45 0.18 4.25 11.56
C ALA A 45 -0.95 3.91 10.58
N ASP A 46 -1.93 4.80 10.43
CA ASP A 46 -3.06 4.62 9.51
C ASP A 46 -2.60 4.60 8.05
N ALA A 47 -1.72 5.53 7.66
CA ALA A 47 -1.16 5.58 6.31
C ALA A 47 -0.36 4.31 5.97
N ILE A 48 0.45 3.81 6.92
CA ILE A 48 1.19 2.56 6.75
C ILE A 48 0.23 1.37 6.63
N ALA A 49 -0.81 1.31 7.48
CA ALA A 49 -1.77 0.21 7.45
C ALA A 49 -2.54 0.17 6.13
N ALA A 50 -3.00 1.32 5.63
CA ALA A 50 -3.68 1.44 4.34
C ALA A 50 -2.78 1.00 3.18
N PHE A 51 -1.51 1.45 3.19
CA PHE A 51 -0.51 1.01 2.21
C PHE A 51 -0.27 -0.50 2.27
N GLU A 52 0.01 -1.04 3.46
CA GLU A 52 0.30 -2.47 3.64
C GLU A 52 -0.86 -3.32 3.12
N ARG A 53 -2.10 -2.99 3.48
CA ARG A 53 -3.28 -3.74 3.02
C ARG A 53 -3.39 -3.77 1.49
N SER A 54 -3.35 -2.61 0.84
CA SER A 54 -3.47 -2.51 -0.62
C SER A 54 -2.35 -3.26 -1.34
N TYR A 55 -1.11 -3.12 -0.85
CA TYR A 55 0.04 -3.81 -1.42
C TYR A 55 -0.08 -5.33 -1.29
N LEU A 56 -0.47 -5.82 -0.12
CA LEU A 56 -0.57 -7.26 0.16
C LEU A 56 -1.70 -7.93 -0.61
N GLU A 57 -2.86 -7.27 -0.75
CA GLU A 57 -3.98 -7.75 -1.56
C GLU A 57 -3.54 -7.99 -3.01
N ARG A 58 -2.86 -7.00 -3.61
CA ARG A 58 -2.34 -7.12 -4.98
C ARG A 58 -1.22 -8.16 -5.10
N LEU A 59 -0.27 -8.17 -4.16
CA LEU A 59 0.85 -9.12 -4.17
C LEU A 59 0.36 -10.56 -4.12
N ILE A 60 -0.65 -10.85 -3.30
CA ILE A 60 -1.24 -12.19 -3.19
C ILE A 60 -2.07 -12.55 -4.41
N GLY A 61 -2.82 -11.60 -4.98
CA GLY A 61 -3.52 -11.79 -6.25
C GLY A 61 -2.55 -12.15 -7.39
N ASP A 62 -1.49 -11.36 -7.57
CA ASP A 62 -0.46 -11.57 -8.59
C ASP A 62 0.38 -12.84 -8.38
N SER A 63 0.33 -13.42 -7.18
CA SER A 63 1.03 -14.66 -6.82
C SER A 63 0.08 -15.87 -6.70
N GLU A 64 -1.19 -15.72 -7.08
CA GLU A 64 -2.22 -16.78 -7.02
C GLU A 64 -2.31 -17.47 -5.64
N GLY A 65 -2.14 -16.70 -4.56
CA GLY A 65 -2.15 -17.25 -3.19
C GLY A 65 -0.87 -17.98 -2.75
N ASN A 66 0.17 -18.04 -3.60
CA ASN A 66 1.44 -18.66 -3.26
C ASN A 66 2.31 -17.72 -2.41
N ALA A 67 2.29 -17.94 -1.08
CA ALA A 67 3.06 -17.13 -0.13
C ALA A 67 4.58 -17.19 -0.34
N SER A 68 5.11 -18.29 -0.90
CA SER A 68 6.55 -18.40 -1.18
C SER A 68 6.95 -17.59 -2.41
N GLU A 69 6.10 -17.57 -3.44
CA GLU A 69 6.31 -16.71 -4.61
C GLU A 69 6.12 -15.24 -4.26
N ALA A 70 5.07 -14.89 -3.52
CA ALA A 70 4.83 -13.55 -3.02
C ALA A 70 6.03 -13.01 -2.21
N ALA A 71 6.60 -13.85 -1.34
CA ALA A 71 7.80 -13.50 -0.57
C ALA A 71 9.02 -13.22 -1.46
N ARG A 72 9.26 -14.06 -2.48
CA ARG A 72 10.33 -13.82 -3.47
C ARG A 72 10.12 -12.52 -4.24
N ARG A 73 8.91 -12.29 -4.72
CA ARG A 73 8.53 -11.12 -5.53
C ARG A 73 8.64 -9.81 -4.75
N ALA A 74 8.22 -9.83 -3.48
CA ALA A 74 8.36 -8.71 -2.55
C ALA A 74 9.77 -8.57 -1.95
N LYS A 75 10.67 -9.53 -2.21
CA LYS A 75 12.01 -9.64 -1.58
C LYS A 75 11.93 -9.58 -0.05
N MET A 76 10.95 -10.28 0.51
CA MET A 76 10.70 -10.38 1.94
C MET A 76 10.88 -11.82 2.41
N ASP A 77 11.25 -11.97 3.68
CA ASP A 77 11.21 -13.28 4.32
C ASP A 77 9.76 -13.76 4.43
N ARG A 78 9.52 -15.02 4.05
CA ARG A 78 8.19 -15.64 4.09
C ARG A 78 7.52 -15.55 5.47
N PRO A 79 8.20 -15.79 6.62
CA PRO A 79 7.58 -15.64 7.94
C PRO A 79 7.09 -14.21 8.23
N TYR A 80 7.83 -13.20 7.75
CA TYR A 80 7.46 -11.79 7.91
C TYR A 80 6.27 -11.42 7.03
N LEU A 81 6.25 -11.87 5.77
CA LEU A 81 5.09 -11.69 4.91
C LEU A 81 3.82 -12.32 5.53
N LEU A 82 3.94 -13.52 6.10
CA LEU A 82 2.80 -14.19 6.76
C LEU A 82 2.33 -13.47 8.03
N SER A 83 3.21 -12.79 8.78
CA SER A 83 2.78 -11.98 9.92
C SER A 83 2.02 -10.72 9.46
N LEU A 84 2.48 -10.08 8.38
CA LEU A 84 1.79 -8.96 7.76
C LEU A 84 0.41 -9.34 7.22
N LEU A 85 0.29 -10.47 6.53
CA LEU A 85 -1.01 -10.95 6.01
C LEU A 85 -2.01 -11.21 7.14
N ARG A 86 -1.56 -11.84 8.24
CA ARG A 86 -2.41 -12.06 9.42
C ARG A 86 -2.81 -10.77 10.10
N LYS A 87 -1.90 -9.81 10.22
CA LYS A 87 -2.19 -8.47 10.79
C LYS A 87 -3.32 -7.77 10.03
N HIS A 88 -3.41 -7.99 8.71
CA HIS A 88 -4.42 -7.39 7.83
C HIS A 88 -5.61 -8.30 7.48
N GLY A 89 -5.70 -9.49 8.07
CA GLY A 89 -6.81 -10.42 7.85
C GLY A 89 -6.88 -11.05 6.45
N LEU A 90 -5.75 -11.08 5.73
CA LEU A 90 -5.68 -11.56 4.34
C LEU A 90 -5.36 -13.06 4.22
N ARG A 91 -5.04 -13.75 5.32
CA ARG A 91 -4.88 -15.22 5.39
C ARG A 91 -4.72 -15.74 6.82
#